data_AF-A0A356QNG0-F1
#
_entry.id   AF-A0A356QNG0-F1
#
_cell.length_a   1.000
_cell.length_b   1.000
_cell.length_c   1.000
_cell.angle_alpha   90.00
_cell.angle_beta   90.00
_cell.angle_gamma   90.00
#
_symmetry.space_group_name_H-M   'P 1'
#
loop_
_entity.id
_entity.type
_entity.pdbx_description
1 polymer ?
#
loop_
_entity_poly.entity_id
_entity_poly.type
_entity_poly.pdbx_seq_one_letter_code
_entity_poly.pdbx_strand_id
1 'polypeptide(L)'
;MKPFLLFLCTLLLIVFTRTESKAQQHFEPTWDSLAKNPLPEWVKDAKFGVYTHWGIYSVPAHGGPDYIRNLYEGSRTDAKGVYSYHTKKYGPLQNFGYKDFIPLFTAPKFDANDWVGVMHDA
;
A
#
# COMPACT_ATOMS: atom_id res chain seq x y z
N MET A 1 -27.63 -22.46 50.22
CA MET A 1 -26.38 -21.92 49.60
C MET A 1 -26.02 -22.61 48.28
N LYS A 2 -26.02 -23.95 48.19
CA LYS A 2 -25.73 -24.70 46.94
C LYS A 2 -26.65 -24.40 45.72
N PRO A 3 -27.99 -24.24 45.85
CA PRO A 3 -28.84 -23.99 44.68
C PRO A 3 -28.70 -22.56 44.14
N PHE A 4 -28.38 -21.59 45.00
CA PHE A 4 -28.13 -20.21 44.61
C PHE A 4 -26.82 -20.07 43.84
N LEU A 5 -25.78 -20.81 44.25
CA LEU A 5 -24.49 -20.84 43.55
C LEU A 5 -24.59 -21.55 42.18
N LEU A 6 -25.40 -22.60 42.08
CA LEU A 6 -25.72 -23.28 40.82
C LEU A 6 -26.47 -22.38 39.85
N PHE A 7 -27.46 -21.61 40.35
CA PHE A 7 -28.21 -20.63 39.55
C PHE A 7 -27.33 -19.47 39.07
N LEU A 8 -26.40 -19.01 39.90
CA LEU A 8 -25.46 -17.95 39.55
C LEU A 8 -24.45 -18.43 38.48
N CYS A 9 -23.97 -19.67 38.57
CA CYS A 9 -23.10 -20.28 37.57
C CYS A 9 -23.80 -20.50 36.22
N THR A 10 -25.08 -20.92 36.21
CA THR A 10 -25.84 -21.02 34.95
C THR A 10 -26.16 -19.66 34.34
N LEU A 11 -26.40 -18.62 35.15
CA LEU A 11 -26.58 -17.26 34.64
C LEU A 11 -25.29 -16.72 33.99
N LEU A 12 -24.12 -16.97 34.61
CA LEU A 12 -22.81 -16.59 34.08
C LEU A 12 -22.46 -17.32 32.76
N LEU A 13 -22.84 -18.59 32.61
CA LEU A 13 -22.66 -19.35 31.35
C LEU A 13 -23.52 -18.82 30.18
N ILE A 14 -24.69 -18.24 30.45
CA ILE A 14 -25.56 -17.65 29.43
C ILE A 14 -25.02 -16.29 28.95
N VAL A 15 -24.35 -15.53 29.83
CA VAL A 15 -23.73 -14.24 29.45
C VAL A 15 -22.48 -14.45 28.57
N PHE A 16 -21.78 -15.57 28.70
CA PHE A 16 -20.59 -15.89 27.88
C PHE A 16 -20.89 -16.50 26.49
N THR A 17 -22.16 -16.81 26.14
CA THR A 17 -22.49 -17.50 24.88
C THR A 17 -22.92 -16.59 23.73
N ARG A 18 -22.77 -15.26 23.85
CA ARG A 18 -23.02 -14.32 22.74
C ARG A 18 -21.78 -13.51 22.37
N THR A 19 -20.73 -14.20 21.96
CA THR A 19 -19.82 -13.61 20.97
C THR A 19 -20.42 -13.93 19.61
N GLU A 20 -21.27 -13.04 19.09
CA GLU A 20 -21.64 -13.13 17.68
C GLU A 20 -20.35 -12.99 16.87
N SER A 21 -19.90 -14.11 16.30
CA SER A 21 -18.94 -14.08 15.20
C SER A 21 -19.64 -13.30 14.09
N LYS A 22 -19.26 -12.04 13.88
CA LYS A 22 -19.65 -11.31 12.68
C LYS A 22 -19.06 -12.08 11.51
N ALA A 23 -19.84 -12.97 10.92
CA ALA A 23 -19.53 -13.52 9.62
C ALA A 23 -19.29 -12.33 8.69
N GLN A 24 -18.17 -12.34 7.97
CA GLN A 24 -17.85 -11.34 6.95
C GLN A 24 -19.10 -11.22 6.06
N GLN A 25 -19.66 -10.01 5.98
CA GLN A 25 -20.82 -9.76 5.11
C GLN A 25 -20.45 -10.21 3.69
N HIS A 26 -21.24 -11.13 3.13
CA HIS A 26 -21.03 -11.60 1.77
C HIS A 26 -21.46 -10.51 0.78
N PHE A 27 -20.59 -10.22 -0.19
CA PHE A 27 -20.86 -9.28 -1.28
C PHE A 27 -20.86 -10.02 -2.61
N GLU A 28 -21.88 -9.75 -3.42
CA GLU A 28 -21.94 -10.20 -4.81
C GLU A 28 -21.08 -9.27 -5.67
N PRO A 29 -20.51 -9.73 -6.81
CA PRO A 29 -19.72 -8.91 -7.72
C PRO A 29 -20.61 -7.98 -8.58
N THR A 30 -21.56 -7.29 -7.95
CA THR A 30 -22.48 -6.34 -8.57
C THR A 30 -22.43 -4.99 -7.87
N TRP A 31 -22.66 -3.91 -8.61
CA TRP A 31 -22.64 -2.55 -8.06
C TRP A 31 -23.62 -2.37 -6.90
N ASP A 32 -24.84 -2.89 -7.02
CA ASP A 32 -25.88 -2.80 -5.98
C ASP A 32 -25.48 -3.50 -4.68
N SER A 33 -24.65 -4.56 -4.76
CA SER A 33 -24.14 -5.24 -3.57
C SER A 33 -22.97 -4.45 -2.95
N LEU A 34 -22.00 -4.05 -3.76
CA LEU A 34 -20.80 -3.33 -3.31
C LEU A 34 -21.12 -1.94 -2.72
N ALA A 35 -22.11 -1.23 -3.26
CA ALA A 35 -22.55 0.07 -2.76
C ALA A 35 -23.11 0.02 -1.33
N LYS A 36 -23.48 -1.17 -0.83
CA LYS A 36 -23.94 -1.37 0.54
C LYS A 36 -22.79 -1.46 1.54
N ASN A 37 -21.53 -1.54 1.10
CA ASN A 37 -20.38 -1.60 1.99
C ASN A 37 -20.11 -0.20 2.58
N PRO A 38 -20.39 0.03 3.87
CA PRO A 38 -20.13 1.34 4.45
C PRO A 38 -18.63 1.59 4.55
N LEU A 39 -18.22 2.85 4.40
CA LEU A 39 -16.85 3.24 4.74
C LEU A 39 -16.61 2.94 6.23
N PRO A 40 -15.55 2.20 6.61
CA PRO A 40 -15.26 1.89 8.00
C PRO A 40 -15.05 3.16 8.83
N GLU A 41 -15.49 3.17 10.09
CA GLU A 41 -15.44 4.38 10.93
C GLU A 41 -14.00 4.85 11.15
N TRP A 42 -13.06 3.92 11.35
CA TRP A 42 -11.65 4.27 11.53
C TRP A 42 -11.05 5.01 10.32
N VAL A 43 -11.53 4.74 9.09
CA VAL A 43 -11.07 5.47 7.89
C VAL A 43 -11.61 6.88 7.90
N LYS A 44 -12.88 7.05 8.32
CA LYS A 44 -13.46 8.39 8.49
C LYS A 44 -12.68 9.15 9.55
N ASP A 45 -12.31 8.50 10.66
CA ASP A 45 -11.62 9.13 11.79
C ASP A 45 -10.14 9.43 11.50
N ALA A 46 -9.50 8.69 10.59
CA ALA A 46 -8.06 8.85 10.31
C ALA A 46 -7.68 10.26 9.81
N LYS A 47 -8.51 10.87 8.94
CA LYS A 47 -8.35 12.21 8.31
C LYS A 47 -7.08 12.46 7.49
N PHE A 48 -5.94 11.92 7.89
CA PHE A 48 -4.63 12.09 7.30
C PHE A 48 -3.94 10.74 7.15
N GLY A 49 -3.17 10.60 6.08
CA GLY A 49 -2.39 9.40 5.82
C GLY A 49 -1.22 9.72 4.91
N VAL A 50 -0.11 9.02 5.13
CA VAL A 50 1.12 9.16 4.35
C VAL A 50 1.28 7.95 3.43
N TYR A 51 1.68 8.21 2.20
CA TYR A 51 2.01 7.18 1.21
C TYR A 51 3.23 7.62 0.38
N THR A 52 3.96 6.66 -0.17
CA THR A 52 5.19 6.91 -0.93
C THR A 52 5.23 6.16 -2.25
N HIS A 53 5.60 6.86 -3.33
CA HIS A 53 6.00 6.23 -4.58
C HIS A 53 7.49 5.90 -4.54
N TRP A 54 7.82 4.63 -4.27
CA TRP A 54 9.20 4.14 -4.26
C TRP A 54 9.32 2.83 -5.05
N GLY A 55 10.33 2.73 -5.91
CA GLY A 55 10.55 1.54 -6.73
C GLY A 55 11.75 1.69 -7.65
N ILE A 56 11.84 0.84 -8.68
CA ILE A 56 12.99 0.81 -9.61
C ILE A 56 13.23 2.18 -10.27
N TYR A 57 12.17 2.93 -10.61
CA TYR A 57 12.27 4.28 -11.17
C TYR A 57 12.94 5.28 -10.21
N SER A 58 13.07 4.98 -8.92
CA SER A 58 13.80 5.81 -7.96
C SER A 58 15.31 5.69 -8.13
N VAL A 59 15.83 4.61 -8.74
CA VAL A 59 17.28 4.42 -9.00
C VAL A 59 17.89 5.55 -9.85
N PRO A 60 17.32 5.94 -11.02
CA PRO A 60 17.85 7.04 -11.80
C PRO A 60 17.64 8.42 -11.16
N ALA A 61 16.77 8.54 -10.14
CA ALA A 61 16.42 9.76 -9.42
C ALA A 61 16.05 10.95 -10.34
N HIS A 62 15.35 10.66 -11.44
CA HIS A 62 14.94 11.64 -12.46
C HIS A 62 13.57 11.25 -13.02
N GLY A 63 12.78 12.18 -13.54
CA GLY A 63 11.53 11.90 -14.28
C GLY A 63 10.32 11.35 -13.50
N GLY A 64 10.54 10.90 -12.25
CA GLY A 64 9.48 10.40 -11.37
C GLY A 64 8.97 8.99 -11.74
N PRO A 65 7.80 8.58 -11.21
CA PRO A 65 7.27 7.23 -11.42
C PRO A 65 6.99 6.88 -12.89
N ASP A 66 6.77 7.89 -13.73
CA ASP A 66 6.56 7.71 -15.17
C ASP A 66 7.86 7.50 -15.96
N TYR A 67 9.01 7.32 -15.31
CA TYR A 67 10.30 7.25 -15.98
C TYR A 67 10.31 6.25 -17.14
N ILE A 68 9.74 5.06 -16.93
CA ILE A 68 9.67 4.02 -17.97
C ILE A 68 8.91 4.49 -19.22
N ARG A 69 7.75 5.14 -19.04
CA ARG A 69 6.94 5.65 -20.14
C ARG A 69 7.73 6.69 -20.93
N ASN A 70 8.28 7.68 -20.24
CA ASN A 70 9.01 8.79 -20.87
C ASN A 70 10.31 8.33 -21.53
N LEU A 71 10.97 7.31 -20.96
CA LEU A 71 12.17 6.71 -21.56
C LEU A 71 11.87 6.09 -22.92
N TYR A 72 10.79 5.30 -23.01
CA TYR A 72 10.45 4.56 -24.23
C TYR A 72 9.59 5.35 -25.23
N GLU A 73 8.99 6.49 -24.82
CA GLU A 73 8.47 7.48 -25.77
C GLU A 73 9.59 8.13 -26.61
N GLY A 74 10.83 8.04 -26.15
CA GLY A 74 12.03 8.41 -26.90
C GLY A 74 12.25 9.92 -26.99
N SER A 75 13.11 10.32 -27.93
CA SER A 75 13.42 11.73 -28.20
C SER A 75 12.26 12.53 -28.79
N ARG A 76 11.17 11.88 -29.19
CA ARG A 76 10.04 12.53 -29.89
C ARG A 76 9.30 13.52 -29.00
N THR A 77 9.12 13.18 -27.72
CA THR A 77 8.40 14.02 -26.77
C THR A 77 9.32 14.62 -25.72
N ASP A 78 10.35 13.88 -25.26
CA ASP A 78 11.33 14.16 -24.17
C ASP A 78 11.00 15.29 -23.18
N ALA A 79 9.73 15.45 -22.80
CA ALA A 79 9.23 16.63 -22.11
C ALA A 79 9.73 16.70 -20.66
N LYS A 80 10.04 15.54 -20.08
CA LYS A 80 10.68 15.41 -18.75
C LYS A 80 12.21 15.25 -18.84
N GLY A 81 12.80 15.37 -20.03
CA GLY A 81 14.23 15.17 -20.28
C GLY A 81 14.74 13.77 -19.91
N VAL A 82 13.83 12.78 -19.79
CA VAL A 82 14.15 11.43 -19.34
C VAL A 82 14.99 10.69 -20.36
N TYR A 83 14.63 10.78 -21.64
CA TYR A 83 15.36 10.10 -22.70
C TYR A 83 16.78 10.66 -22.84
N SER A 84 16.91 11.99 -22.90
CA SER A 84 18.23 12.65 -23.01
C SER A 84 19.08 12.40 -21.76
N TYR A 85 18.50 12.48 -20.56
CA TYR A 85 19.21 12.15 -19.32
C TYR A 85 19.70 10.71 -19.32
N HIS A 86 18.82 9.76 -19.69
CA HIS A 86 19.15 8.34 -19.69
C HIS A 86 20.28 8.02 -20.67
N THR A 87 20.13 8.46 -21.91
CA THR A 87 21.11 8.21 -22.97
C THR A 87 22.46 8.85 -22.70
N LYS A 88 22.48 10.05 -22.09
CA LYS A 88 23.71 10.71 -21.65
C LYS A 88 24.40 10.00 -20.48
N LYS A 89 23.64 9.48 -19.51
CA LYS A 89 24.18 8.93 -18.26
C LYS A 89 24.47 7.43 -18.30
N TYR A 90 23.58 6.66 -18.92
CA TYR A 90 23.61 5.19 -18.95
C TYR A 90 23.93 4.63 -20.34
N GLY A 91 23.83 5.46 -21.38
CA GLY A 91 24.12 5.09 -22.76
C GLY A 91 22.88 4.70 -23.56
N PRO A 92 23.06 4.19 -24.79
CA PRO A 92 21.97 3.81 -25.67
C PRO A 92 21.08 2.73 -25.07
N LEU A 93 19.77 2.79 -25.35
CA LEU A 93 18.78 1.87 -24.76
C LEU A 93 19.01 0.40 -25.13
N GLN A 94 19.75 0.12 -26.21
CA GLN A 94 20.12 -1.24 -26.61
C GLN A 94 21.12 -1.88 -25.63
N ASN A 95 21.93 -1.05 -24.97
CA ASN A 95 22.96 -1.49 -24.04
C ASN A 95 22.47 -1.42 -22.59
N PHE A 96 21.75 -0.36 -22.25
CA PHE A 96 21.19 -0.15 -20.93
C PHE A 96 19.76 0.37 -21.06
N GLY A 97 18.78 -0.45 -20.69
CA GLY A 97 17.36 -0.09 -20.66
C GLY A 97 16.79 -0.09 -19.25
N TYR A 98 15.48 0.13 -19.11
CA TYR A 98 14.84 0.19 -17.81
C TYR A 98 15.01 -1.09 -16.98
N LYS A 99 15.00 -2.27 -17.63
CA LYS A 99 15.23 -3.57 -16.97
C LYS A 99 16.57 -3.64 -16.23
N ASP A 100 17.57 -2.89 -16.70
CA ASP A 100 18.93 -2.94 -16.15
C ASP A 100 19.05 -2.18 -14.83
N PHE A 101 18.02 -1.40 -14.45
CA PHE A 101 17.90 -0.85 -13.10
C PHE A 101 17.39 -1.86 -12.06
N ILE A 102 16.76 -2.97 -12.47
CA ILE A 102 16.23 -4.00 -11.53
C ILE A 102 17.31 -4.46 -10.54
N PRO A 103 18.49 -4.94 -10.98
CA PRO A 103 19.53 -5.37 -10.04
C PRO A 103 20.16 -4.21 -9.24
N LEU A 104 19.94 -2.95 -9.64
CA LEU A 104 20.50 -1.77 -8.98
C LEU A 104 19.59 -1.23 -7.86
N PHE A 105 18.33 -1.65 -7.83
CA PHE A 105 17.40 -1.29 -6.75
C PHE A 105 17.65 -2.18 -5.52
N THR A 106 18.75 -1.92 -4.81
CA THR A 106 19.22 -2.75 -3.68
C THR A 106 18.79 -2.23 -2.30
N ALA A 107 18.40 -0.95 -2.21
CA ALA A 107 17.93 -0.30 -1.00
C ALA A 107 18.78 -0.55 0.28
N PRO A 108 20.13 -0.37 0.23
CA PRO A 108 21.02 -0.85 1.30
C PRO A 108 20.90 -0.08 2.61
N LYS A 109 20.23 1.08 2.61
CA LYS A 109 19.99 1.93 3.77
C LYS A 109 18.51 1.95 4.19
N PHE A 110 17.71 1.04 3.65
CA PHE A 110 16.30 0.99 3.97
C PHE A 110 16.08 0.43 5.38
N ASP A 111 15.34 1.17 6.21
CA ASP A 111 14.84 0.73 7.51
C ASP A 111 13.34 1.02 7.58
N ALA A 112 12.53 -0.04 7.72
CA ALA A 112 11.09 0.08 7.79
C ALA A 112 10.63 0.75 9.09
N ASN A 113 11.35 0.58 10.20
CA ASN A 113 10.99 1.18 11.48
C ASN A 113 11.22 2.69 11.45
N ASP A 114 12.36 3.12 10.91
CA ASP A 114 12.64 4.56 10.72
C ASP A 114 11.59 5.19 9.79
N TRP A 115 11.26 4.51 8.69
CA TRP A 115 10.29 5.02 7.73
C TRP A 115 8.89 5.18 8.33
N VAL A 116 8.39 4.14 9.01
CA VAL A 116 7.08 4.19 9.68
C VAL A 116 7.11 5.15 10.87
N GLY A 117 8.23 5.26 11.58
CA GLY A 117 8.41 6.23 12.67
C GLY A 117 8.19 7.67 12.18
N VAL A 118 8.83 8.05 11.08
CA VAL A 118 8.62 9.38 10.48
C VAL A 118 7.18 9.58 10.01
N MET A 119 6.53 8.55 9.45
CA MET A 119 5.12 8.66 9.02
C MET A 119 4.15 8.76 10.19
N HIS A 120 4.46 8.13 11.31
CA HIS A 120 3.66 8.18 12.53
C HIS A 120 3.74 9.57 13.20
N ASP A 121 4.91 10.20 13.15
CA ASP A 121 5.18 11.48 13.82
C ASP A 121 4.75 12.72 13.00
N ALA A 122 4.34 12.53 11.74
CA ALA A 122 3.93 13.59 10.80
C ALA A 122 2.49 14.07 11.02
#